data_AF-A0A2V5SHP3-F1
#
_entry.id   AF-A0A2V5SHP3-F1
#
_cell.length_a   1.000
_cell.length_b   1.000
_cell.length_c   1.000
_cell.angle_alpha   90.00
_cell.angle_beta   90.00
_cell.angle_gamma   90.00
#
_symmetry.space_group_name_H-M   'P 1'
#
loop_
_entity.id
_entity.type
_entity.pdbx_description
1 polymer ?
#
loop_
_entity_poly.entity_id
_entity_poly.type
_entity_poly.pdbx_seq_one_letter_code
_entity_poly.pdbx_strand_id
1 'polypeptide(L)'
;MSTLRKFPHFPKRKMKIRVSLLLALPMTVVYGGQLIPTADGTGWRYNMTEEIGKGLDIRDAKTDAGGKIRVPVLYRIEGAENVDGKDLLKFEMHRAGAITNTDLLTVDERGITCWAKVNLDGQLVKLNPPQPVIAAPLKKGAGWDFNGQAGELEVRQHYDVVAEEDIQVPAGKFHAFRIHGEQTSPSRMIIDRWFASGIGIVKDETTMRAANGDLLQRISLELVEPPKTMARPEVKSDAIPKQLSVSLAKDRSGKPLTTFSSNTPEIYARWQGPRLRKGAKIILRITK
;
A
#
# COMPACT_ATOMS: atom_id res chain seq x y z
N MET A 1 -14.27 -99.98 -17.44
CA MET A 1 -14.40 -98.56 -17.84
C MET A 1 -14.02 -97.67 -16.68
N SER A 2 -13.15 -96.70 -16.95
CA SER A 2 -12.78 -95.51 -16.15
C SER A 2 -11.95 -95.66 -14.87
N THR A 3 -10.66 -95.82 -15.11
CA THR A 3 -9.46 -95.26 -14.48
C THR A 3 -9.61 -94.11 -13.45
N LEU A 4 -9.14 -94.35 -12.22
CA LEU A 4 -8.75 -93.33 -11.23
C LEU A 4 -7.38 -92.72 -11.59
N ARG A 5 -7.32 -91.42 -11.89
CA ARG A 5 -6.05 -90.66 -12.03
C ARG A 5 -5.70 -89.94 -10.73
N LYS A 6 -4.46 -90.18 -10.26
CA LYS A 6 -3.78 -89.51 -9.15
C LYS A 6 -3.49 -88.04 -9.51
N PHE A 7 -3.71 -87.12 -8.55
CA PHE A 7 -3.24 -85.74 -8.61
C PHE A 7 -1.75 -85.64 -8.20
N PRO A 8 -0.94 -84.80 -8.87
CA PRO A 8 0.46 -84.62 -8.49
C PRO A 8 0.64 -83.58 -7.37
N HIS A 9 1.65 -83.84 -6.55
CA HIS A 9 2.11 -83.06 -5.41
C HIS A 9 2.82 -81.78 -5.88
N PHE A 10 2.34 -80.60 -5.46
CA PHE A 10 2.99 -79.32 -5.72
C PHE A 10 3.98 -78.96 -4.59
N PRO A 11 5.23 -78.57 -4.89
CA PRO A 11 6.22 -78.22 -3.87
C PRO A 11 6.00 -76.80 -3.32
N LYS A 12 6.06 -76.66 -1.98
CA LYS A 12 6.01 -75.36 -1.28
C LYS A 12 7.29 -74.56 -1.54
N ARG A 13 7.21 -73.53 -2.39
CA ARG A 13 8.29 -72.54 -2.59
C ARG A 13 8.30 -71.56 -1.42
N LYS A 14 9.37 -71.54 -0.62
CA LYS A 14 9.58 -70.57 0.46
C LYS A 14 9.80 -69.17 -0.14
N MET A 15 8.82 -68.28 0.03
CA MET A 15 8.88 -66.89 -0.40
C MET A 15 9.62 -66.07 0.68
N LYS A 16 10.84 -65.62 0.37
CA LYS A 16 11.57 -64.66 1.21
C LYS A 16 11.04 -63.26 0.91
N ILE A 17 10.24 -62.70 1.81
CA ILE A 17 9.76 -61.32 1.76
C ILE A 17 10.96 -60.42 2.09
N ARG A 18 11.44 -59.66 1.11
CA ARG A 18 12.36 -58.53 1.35
C ARG A 18 11.49 -57.30 1.65
N VAL A 19 11.51 -56.87 2.90
CA VAL A 19 10.89 -55.61 3.32
C VAL A 19 11.81 -54.48 2.87
N SER A 20 11.41 -53.74 1.83
CA SER A 20 12.06 -52.48 1.46
C SER A 20 11.53 -51.39 2.40
N LEU A 21 12.40 -50.88 3.26
CA LEU A 21 12.12 -49.76 4.16
C LEU A 21 12.06 -48.47 3.30
N LEU A 22 10.85 -47.99 2.97
CA LEU A 22 10.68 -46.65 2.40
C LEU A 22 11.00 -45.64 3.51
N LEU A 23 12.15 -44.98 3.41
CA LEU A 23 12.46 -43.78 4.16
C LEU A 23 11.47 -42.69 3.74
N ALA A 24 10.47 -42.44 4.58
CA ALA A 24 9.61 -41.26 4.47
C ALA A 24 10.47 -40.03 4.79
N LEU A 25 10.98 -39.38 3.74
CA LEU A 25 11.50 -38.02 3.85
C LEU A 25 10.35 -37.12 4.34
N PRO A 26 10.55 -36.27 5.36
CA PRO A 26 9.54 -35.29 5.72
C PRO A 26 9.35 -34.36 4.52
N MET A 27 8.19 -34.46 3.86
CA MET A 27 7.72 -33.40 2.98
C MET A 27 7.49 -32.18 3.86
N THR A 28 8.47 -31.29 3.93
CA THR A 28 8.22 -29.90 4.28
C THR A 28 7.30 -29.36 3.20
N VAL A 29 6.00 -29.32 3.49
CA VAL A 29 5.04 -28.55 2.71
C VAL A 29 5.43 -27.10 2.93
N VAL A 30 6.28 -26.57 2.04
CA VAL A 30 6.41 -25.12 1.88
C VAL A 30 5.04 -24.69 1.35
N TYR A 31 4.23 -24.09 2.21
CA TYR A 31 3.00 -23.45 1.77
C TYR A 31 3.43 -22.21 0.97
N GLY A 32 3.79 -22.41 -0.30
CA GLY A 32 4.04 -21.36 -1.29
C GLY A 32 2.74 -20.68 -1.68
N GLY A 33 1.95 -20.26 -0.69
CA GLY A 33 0.76 -19.48 -0.90
C GLY A 33 1.15 -18.10 -1.41
N GLN A 34 0.42 -17.62 -2.40
CA GLN A 34 0.55 -16.26 -2.90
C GLN A 34 0.41 -15.26 -1.73
N LEU A 35 1.37 -14.35 -1.55
CA LEU A 35 1.38 -13.38 -0.44
C LEU A 35 0.09 -12.57 -0.37
N ILE A 36 -0.39 -12.10 -1.52
CA ILE A 36 -1.69 -11.47 -1.72
C ILE A 36 -2.21 -11.85 -3.12
N PRO A 37 -3.54 -11.86 -3.35
CA PRO A 37 -4.08 -11.98 -4.71
C PRO A 37 -3.61 -10.82 -5.60
N THR A 38 -3.16 -11.14 -6.82
CA THR A 38 -2.63 -10.15 -7.79
C THR A 38 -3.38 -10.10 -9.11
N ALA A 39 -4.52 -10.79 -9.22
CA ALA A 39 -5.33 -10.74 -10.44
C ALA A 39 -5.84 -9.32 -10.69
N ASP A 40 -5.88 -8.90 -11.96
CA ASP A 40 -6.44 -7.60 -12.33
C ASP A 40 -7.87 -7.44 -11.78
N GLY A 41 -8.14 -6.24 -11.28
CA GLY A 41 -9.39 -5.89 -10.63
C GLY A 41 -9.63 -6.48 -9.25
N THR A 42 -8.67 -7.19 -8.66
CA THR A 42 -8.73 -7.53 -7.23
C THR A 42 -8.72 -6.25 -6.41
N GLY A 43 -9.66 -6.12 -5.47
CA GLY A 43 -9.73 -4.98 -4.56
C GLY A 43 -10.09 -5.35 -3.13
N TRP A 44 -9.81 -4.43 -2.22
CA TRP A 44 -10.02 -4.51 -0.77
C TRP A 44 -10.78 -3.28 -0.30
N ARG A 45 -11.85 -3.47 0.48
CA ARG A 45 -12.57 -2.34 1.09
C ARG A 45 -12.20 -2.19 2.54
N TYR A 46 -11.92 -0.95 2.92
CA TYR A 46 -11.58 -0.56 4.27
C TYR A 46 -12.53 0.51 4.77
N ASN A 47 -12.78 0.49 6.08
CA ASN A 47 -13.23 1.67 6.81
C ASN A 47 -11.99 2.48 7.17
N MET A 48 -11.93 3.72 6.71
CA MET A 48 -10.88 4.64 7.10
C MET A 48 -11.37 5.58 8.18
N THR A 49 -10.57 5.75 9.23
CA THR A 49 -10.70 6.81 10.23
C THR A 49 -9.46 7.71 10.15
N GLU A 50 -9.65 9.01 9.95
CA GLU A 50 -8.57 9.99 9.85
C GLU A 50 -8.76 11.11 10.88
N GLU A 51 -7.71 11.40 11.64
CA GLU A 51 -7.62 12.46 12.63
C GLU A 51 -6.55 13.45 12.18
N ILE A 52 -6.90 14.73 12.15
CA ILE A 52 -6.02 15.80 11.67
C ILE A 52 -5.55 16.65 12.84
N GLY A 53 -4.25 16.95 12.84
CA GLY A 53 -3.61 17.82 13.79
C GLY A 53 -4.14 19.26 13.76
N LYS A 54 -3.99 19.97 14.89
CA LYS A 54 -4.35 21.40 14.96
C LYS A 54 -3.53 22.20 13.93
N GLY A 55 -4.20 23.03 13.14
CA GLY A 55 -3.56 23.92 12.15
C GLY A 55 -3.39 23.35 10.74
N LEU A 56 -3.87 22.14 10.47
CA LEU A 56 -4.04 21.59 9.12
C LEU A 56 -5.54 21.65 8.77
N ASP A 57 -5.88 22.43 7.74
CA ASP A 57 -7.25 22.49 7.22
C ASP A 57 -7.38 21.58 5.98
N ILE A 58 -8.34 20.66 6.04
CA ILE A 58 -8.78 19.89 4.88
C ILE A 58 -10.12 20.48 4.47
N ARG A 59 -10.08 21.35 3.46
CA ARG A 59 -11.29 21.95 2.87
C ARG A 59 -12.32 20.85 2.57
N ASP A 60 -13.57 21.11 2.96
CA ASP A 60 -14.75 20.28 2.72
C ASP A 60 -14.77 18.88 3.39
N ALA A 61 -13.85 18.62 4.33
CA ALA A 61 -13.88 17.38 5.11
C ALA A 61 -15.03 17.40 6.14
N LYS A 62 -16.00 16.50 5.98
CA LYS A 62 -17.02 16.22 7.01
C LYS A 62 -16.39 15.39 8.13
N THR A 63 -16.42 15.93 9.33
CA THR A 63 -15.95 15.27 10.56
C THR A 63 -17.13 14.79 11.40
N ASP A 64 -16.91 13.72 12.17
CA ASP A 64 -17.85 13.25 13.19
C ASP A 64 -17.82 14.15 14.44
N ALA A 65 -18.66 13.84 15.44
CA ALA A 65 -18.70 14.58 16.71
C ALA A 65 -17.36 14.59 17.47
N GLY A 66 -16.47 13.63 17.19
CA GLY A 66 -15.12 13.54 17.74
C GLY A 66 -14.07 14.25 16.88
N GLY A 67 -14.46 14.98 15.84
CA GLY A 67 -13.56 15.67 14.92
C GLY A 67 -12.81 14.75 13.95
N LYS A 68 -13.23 13.49 13.81
CA LYS A 68 -12.58 12.51 12.93
C LYS A 68 -13.30 12.39 11.60
N ILE A 69 -12.55 12.23 10.53
CA ILE A 69 -13.08 11.93 9.20
C ILE A 69 -13.25 10.42 9.11
N ARG A 70 -14.45 9.96 8.75
CA ARG A 70 -14.74 8.53 8.56
C ARG A 70 -15.32 8.31 7.18
N VAL A 71 -14.61 7.57 6.33
CA VAL A 71 -15.02 7.30 4.96
C VAL A 71 -14.60 5.89 4.52
N PRO A 72 -15.38 5.22 3.67
CA PRO A 72 -14.93 4.00 3.04
C PRO A 72 -13.82 4.31 2.03
N VAL A 73 -12.87 3.38 1.91
CA VAL A 73 -11.77 3.42 0.95
C VAL A 73 -11.70 2.09 0.22
N LEU A 74 -11.41 2.13 -1.08
CA LEU A 74 -11.14 0.95 -1.89
C LEU A 74 -9.70 0.99 -2.38
N TYR A 75 -8.92 -0.04 -2.07
CA TYR A 75 -7.71 -0.34 -2.82
C TYR A 75 -8.05 -1.31 -3.94
N ARG A 76 -7.51 -1.11 -5.15
CA ARG A 76 -7.75 -2.01 -6.28
C ARG A 76 -6.54 -2.08 -7.21
N ILE A 77 -6.26 -3.26 -7.73
CA ILE A 77 -5.28 -3.47 -8.81
C ILE A 77 -5.92 -3.04 -10.12
N GLU A 78 -5.32 -2.07 -10.81
CA GLU A 78 -5.73 -1.53 -12.11
C GLU A 78 -4.67 -1.89 -13.15
N GLY A 79 -4.61 -3.18 -13.48
CA GLY A 79 -3.65 -3.74 -14.42
C GLY A 79 -2.19 -3.60 -13.99
N ALA A 80 -1.33 -3.57 -15.00
CA ALA A 80 0.10 -3.35 -14.85
C ALA A 80 0.54 -2.15 -15.70
N GLU A 81 1.60 -1.49 -15.24
CA GLU A 81 2.24 -0.37 -15.90
C GLU A 81 3.73 -0.67 -16.09
N ASN A 82 4.25 -0.44 -17.30
CA ASN A 82 5.67 -0.62 -17.57
C ASN A 82 6.46 0.63 -17.17
N VAL A 83 7.40 0.48 -16.25
CA VAL A 83 8.32 1.54 -15.84
C VAL A 83 9.75 1.02 -15.99
N ASP A 84 10.54 1.70 -16.82
CA ASP A 84 11.93 1.34 -17.13
C ASP A 84 12.10 -0.12 -17.57
N GLY A 85 11.18 -0.63 -18.38
CA GLY A 85 11.22 -2.02 -18.87
C GLY A 85 10.76 -3.07 -17.86
N LYS A 86 10.17 -2.66 -16.73
CA LYS A 86 9.59 -3.55 -15.73
C LYS A 86 8.09 -3.37 -15.63
N ASP A 87 7.34 -4.45 -15.76
CA ASP A 87 5.90 -4.44 -15.54
C ASP A 87 5.59 -4.45 -14.03
N LEU A 88 4.86 -3.44 -13.58
CA LEU A 88 4.52 -3.20 -12.17
C LEU A 88 3.01 -3.23 -11.99
N LEU A 89 2.52 -3.96 -10.99
CA LEU A 89 1.11 -3.93 -10.62
C LEU A 89 0.73 -2.54 -10.14
N LYS A 90 -0.33 -1.97 -10.69
CA LYS A 90 -0.77 -0.62 -10.36
C LYS A 90 -1.90 -0.67 -9.32
N PHE A 91 -1.61 -0.29 -8.09
CA PHE A 91 -2.58 -0.24 -6.99
C PHE A 91 -3.14 1.17 -6.83
N GLU A 92 -4.44 1.34 -7.06
CA GLU A 92 -5.14 2.62 -6.85
C GLU A 92 -5.90 2.62 -5.52
N MET A 93 -5.78 3.70 -4.75
CA MET A 93 -6.65 3.99 -3.60
C MET A 93 -7.75 4.97 -4.03
N HIS A 94 -8.98 4.47 -4.11
CA HIS A 94 -10.17 5.27 -4.36
C HIS A 94 -10.80 5.74 -3.05
N ARG A 95 -11.04 7.05 -2.95
CA ARG A 95 -11.67 7.71 -1.82
C ARG A 95 -12.54 8.86 -2.31
N ALA A 96 -13.82 8.87 -1.91
CA ALA A 96 -14.77 9.94 -2.22
C ALA A 96 -14.87 10.32 -3.72
N GLY A 97 -14.69 9.34 -4.62
CA GLY A 97 -14.76 9.54 -6.08
C GLY A 97 -13.46 10.07 -6.72
N ALA A 98 -12.36 10.12 -5.97
CA ALA A 98 -11.02 10.45 -6.44
C ALA A 98 -10.05 9.28 -6.22
N ILE A 99 -8.97 9.23 -7.02
CA ILE A 99 -7.79 8.42 -6.71
C ILE A 99 -6.88 9.28 -5.85
N THR A 100 -6.60 8.83 -4.63
CA THR A 100 -5.83 9.60 -3.64
C THR A 100 -4.42 9.08 -3.43
N ASN A 101 -4.13 7.88 -3.94
CA ASN A 101 -2.82 7.27 -3.97
C ASN A 101 -2.76 6.27 -5.11
N THR A 102 -1.63 6.18 -5.79
CA THR A 102 -1.34 5.10 -6.73
C THR A 102 0.07 4.60 -6.45
N ASP A 103 0.21 3.32 -6.12
CA ASP A 103 1.49 2.66 -5.92
C ASP A 103 1.76 1.67 -7.05
N LEU A 104 2.98 1.64 -7.58
CA LEU A 104 3.43 0.69 -8.59
C LEU A 104 4.33 -0.36 -7.93
N LEU A 105 3.84 -1.60 -7.87
CA LEU A 105 4.35 -2.66 -7.00
C LEU A 105 4.79 -3.90 -7.77
N THR A 106 5.75 -4.63 -7.22
CA THR A 106 5.95 -6.05 -7.52
C THR A 106 5.54 -6.89 -6.32
N VAL A 107 4.97 -8.06 -6.56
CA VAL A 107 4.65 -9.06 -5.55
C VAL A 107 5.29 -10.38 -6.00
N ASP A 108 6.24 -10.89 -5.21
CA ASP A 108 6.89 -12.18 -5.45
C ASP A 108 7.18 -12.87 -4.12
N GLU A 109 7.82 -14.04 -4.13
CA GLU A 109 8.12 -14.82 -2.92
C GLU A 109 8.94 -14.07 -1.86
N ARG A 110 9.65 -12.99 -2.24
CA ARG A 110 10.45 -12.15 -1.34
C ARG A 110 9.62 -11.06 -0.67
N GLY A 111 8.39 -10.81 -1.11
CA GLY A 111 7.50 -9.83 -0.50
C GLY A 111 6.76 -8.92 -1.47
N ILE A 112 6.42 -7.74 -0.97
CA ILE A 112 5.80 -6.65 -1.72
C ILE A 112 6.77 -5.49 -1.77
N THR A 113 7.15 -5.06 -2.98
CA THR A 113 8.12 -3.98 -3.20
C THR A 113 7.47 -2.87 -4.01
N CYS A 114 7.53 -1.64 -3.50
CA CYS A 114 7.08 -0.44 -4.19
C CYS A 114 8.24 0.18 -4.97
N TRP A 115 8.04 0.39 -6.26
CA TRP A 115 9.06 0.93 -7.17
C TRP A 115 8.82 2.41 -7.47
N ALA A 116 7.57 2.81 -7.54
CA ALA A 116 7.18 4.19 -7.79
C ALA A 116 5.78 4.45 -7.25
N LYS A 117 5.48 5.74 -7.09
CA LYS A 117 4.15 6.24 -6.74
C LYS A 117 3.71 7.25 -7.78
N VAL A 118 2.42 7.36 -8.04
CA VAL A 118 1.88 8.51 -8.77
C VAL A 118 1.29 9.47 -7.74
N ASN A 119 1.83 10.70 -7.70
CA ASN A 119 1.32 11.72 -6.79
C ASN A 119 -0.05 12.25 -7.25
N LEU A 120 -0.67 13.11 -6.44
CA LEU A 120 -1.98 13.68 -6.77
C LEU A 120 -1.98 14.52 -8.05
N ASP A 121 -0.82 15.04 -8.48
CA ASP A 121 -0.69 15.79 -9.73
C ASP A 121 -0.49 14.86 -10.95
N GLY A 122 -0.57 13.54 -10.76
CA GLY A 122 -0.36 12.54 -11.82
C GLY A 122 1.11 12.30 -12.16
N GLN A 123 2.05 12.85 -11.39
CA GLN A 123 3.48 12.68 -11.64
C GLN A 123 4.00 11.40 -11.02
N LEU A 124 4.79 10.67 -11.80
CA LEU A 124 5.52 9.49 -11.34
C LEU A 124 6.69 9.90 -10.45
N VAL A 125 6.69 9.40 -9.21
CA VAL A 125 7.74 9.57 -8.21
C VAL A 125 8.39 8.21 -7.98
N LYS A 126 9.60 8.03 -8.53
CA LYS A 126 10.36 6.78 -8.37
C LYS A 126 10.97 6.69 -6.97
N LEU A 127 11.03 5.45 -6.46
CA LEU A 127 11.73 5.10 -5.23
C LEU A 127 13.11 4.52 -5.56
N ASN A 128 14.15 5.05 -4.93
CA ASN A 128 15.53 4.59 -5.15
C ASN A 128 16.28 4.37 -3.82
N PRO A 129 16.60 3.12 -3.43
CA PRO A 129 16.18 1.87 -4.10
C PRO A 129 14.66 1.69 -4.04
N PRO A 130 14.09 0.68 -4.72
CA PRO A 130 12.70 0.28 -4.49
C PRO A 130 12.45 -0.04 -3.01
N GLN A 131 11.31 0.37 -2.48
CA GLN A 131 10.97 0.23 -1.08
C GLN A 131 10.36 -1.16 -0.81
N PRO A 132 10.97 -2.00 0.05
CA PRO A 132 10.29 -3.18 0.59
C PRO A 132 9.14 -2.74 1.51
N VAL A 133 7.89 -2.92 1.05
CA VAL A 133 6.67 -2.60 1.82
C VAL A 133 6.38 -3.71 2.82
N ILE A 134 6.55 -4.96 2.39
CA ILE A 134 6.47 -6.19 3.17
C ILE A 134 7.66 -7.05 2.74
N ALA A 135 8.56 -7.45 3.65
CA ALA A 135 9.63 -8.39 3.33
C ALA A 135 9.28 -9.79 3.87
N ALA A 136 9.29 -10.78 2.98
CA ALA A 136 9.05 -12.18 3.31
C ALA A 136 10.39 -12.94 3.43
N PRO A 137 10.44 -14.04 4.22
CA PRO A 137 9.36 -14.62 5.01
C PRO A 137 9.02 -13.77 6.25
N LEU A 138 7.73 -13.60 6.52
CA LEU A 138 7.26 -12.95 7.74
C LEU A 138 7.38 -13.93 8.91
N LYS A 139 8.09 -13.50 9.95
CA LYS A 139 8.22 -14.19 11.23
C LYS A 139 8.56 -13.18 12.30
N LYS A 140 8.13 -13.41 13.54
CA LYS A 140 8.47 -12.54 14.67
C LYS A 140 9.99 -12.33 14.78
N GLY A 141 10.41 -11.08 14.92
CA GLY A 141 11.82 -10.66 15.00
C GLY A 141 12.52 -10.50 13.66
N ALA A 142 11.86 -10.75 12.52
CA ALA A 142 12.36 -10.29 11.23
C ALA A 142 12.19 -8.78 11.11
N GLY A 143 13.10 -8.12 10.37
CA GLY A 143 13.03 -6.68 10.14
C GLY A 143 13.76 -6.28 8.86
N TRP A 144 13.48 -5.09 8.38
CA TRP A 144 14.10 -4.54 7.17
C TRP A 144 14.11 -3.01 7.19
N ASP A 145 15.06 -2.44 6.47
CA ASP A 145 15.19 -0.99 6.33
C ASP A 145 14.76 -0.52 4.94
N PHE A 146 14.29 0.72 4.89
CA PHE A 146 14.26 1.50 3.67
C PHE A 146 14.97 2.84 3.90
N ASN A 147 16.20 2.92 3.42
CA ASN A 147 17.02 4.13 3.42
C ASN A 147 17.25 4.53 1.96
N GLY A 148 16.42 5.43 1.46
CA GLY A 148 16.36 5.73 0.03
C GLY A 148 15.76 7.09 -0.27
N GLN A 149 15.37 7.27 -1.52
CA GLN A 149 14.80 8.50 -2.04
C GLN A 149 13.40 8.24 -2.59
N ALA A 150 12.51 9.20 -2.40
CA ALA A 150 11.25 9.32 -3.11
C ALA A 150 11.26 10.63 -3.91
N GLY A 151 11.57 10.54 -5.20
CA GLY A 151 11.97 11.72 -5.98
C GLY A 151 13.23 12.35 -5.36
N GLU A 152 13.16 13.62 -4.98
CA GLU A 152 14.27 14.33 -4.34
C GLU A 152 14.31 14.19 -2.80
N LEU A 153 13.29 13.58 -2.20
CA LEU A 153 13.16 13.49 -0.74
C LEU A 153 13.87 12.26 -0.19
N GLU A 154 14.77 12.45 0.78
CA GLU A 154 15.37 11.36 1.53
C GLU A 154 14.39 10.76 2.54
N VAL A 155 14.21 9.45 2.46
CA VAL A 155 13.33 8.66 3.32
C VAL A 155 14.18 7.65 4.08
N ARG A 156 13.96 7.60 5.40
CA ARG A 156 14.61 6.62 6.29
C ARG A 156 13.56 5.95 7.14
N GLN A 157 13.43 4.66 6.97
CA GLN A 157 12.46 3.82 7.64
C GLN A 157 13.10 2.53 8.13
N HIS A 158 12.67 2.08 9.30
CA HIS A 158 12.97 0.78 9.86
C HIS A 158 11.66 0.05 10.11
N TYR A 159 11.60 -1.26 9.85
CA TYR A 159 10.44 -2.11 10.10
C TYR A 159 10.83 -3.38 10.84
N ASP A 160 9.97 -3.80 11.76
CA ASP A 160 10.08 -5.02 12.55
C ASP A 160 8.75 -5.79 12.56
N VAL A 161 8.81 -7.12 12.42
CA VAL A 161 7.70 -8.00 12.75
C VAL A 161 7.71 -8.22 14.26
N VAL A 162 6.90 -7.44 14.99
CA VAL A 162 6.89 -7.42 16.45
C VAL A 162 6.03 -8.53 17.06
N ALA A 163 5.03 -9.01 16.32
CA ALA A 163 4.14 -10.08 16.79
C ALA A 163 3.55 -10.91 15.64
N GLU A 164 3.06 -12.09 15.99
CA GLU A 164 2.19 -12.94 15.19
C GLU A 164 0.97 -13.22 16.08
N GLU A 165 -0.21 -12.76 15.67
CA GLU A 165 -1.38 -12.68 16.52
C GLU A 165 -2.68 -12.78 15.74
N ASP A 166 -3.74 -13.17 16.43
CA ASP A 166 -5.08 -13.10 15.90
C ASP A 166 -5.64 -11.68 16.08
N ILE A 167 -6.16 -11.09 15.00
CA ILE A 167 -6.81 -9.78 15.01
C ILE A 167 -8.25 -9.88 14.52
N GLN A 168 -9.16 -9.18 15.22
CA GLN A 168 -10.54 -8.99 14.81
C GLN A 168 -10.69 -7.63 14.12
N VAL A 169 -11.22 -7.64 12.90
CA VAL A 169 -11.60 -6.45 12.12
C VAL A 169 -13.05 -6.63 11.61
N PRO A 170 -13.69 -5.62 10.98
CA PRO A 170 -15.04 -5.77 10.47
C PRO A 170 -15.24 -6.95 9.48
N ALA A 171 -14.22 -7.26 8.67
CA ALA A 171 -14.25 -8.38 7.73
C ALA A 171 -14.17 -9.77 8.39
N GLY A 172 -13.88 -9.85 9.69
CA GLY A 172 -13.73 -11.11 10.42
C GLY A 172 -12.44 -11.19 11.24
N LYS A 173 -12.14 -12.41 11.70
CA LYS A 173 -10.94 -12.73 12.46
C LYS A 173 -9.85 -13.26 11.52
N PHE A 174 -8.64 -12.74 11.64
CA PHE A 174 -7.49 -13.16 10.82
C PHE A 174 -6.28 -13.46 11.70
N HIS A 175 -5.50 -14.45 11.30
CA HIS A 175 -4.17 -14.68 11.85
C HIS A 175 -3.18 -13.80 11.07
N ALA A 176 -2.47 -12.90 11.76
CA ALA A 176 -1.70 -11.84 11.13
C ALA A 176 -0.33 -11.61 11.78
N PHE A 177 0.62 -11.13 10.99
CA PHE A 177 1.88 -10.59 11.45
C PHE A 177 1.72 -9.10 11.70
N ARG A 178 2.00 -8.66 12.93
CA ARG A 178 2.07 -7.24 13.26
C ARG A 178 3.46 -6.72 12.91
N ILE A 179 3.50 -5.82 11.94
CA ILE A 179 4.69 -5.12 11.47
C ILE A 179 4.64 -3.71 12.03
N HIS A 180 5.63 -3.36 12.85
CA HIS A 180 5.86 -2.01 13.32
C HIS A 180 6.89 -1.34 12.42
N GLY A 181 6.69 -0.07 12.10
CA GLY A 181 7.57 0.72 11.24
C GLY A 181 7.76 2.12 11.79
N GLU A 182 9.01 2.59 11.78
CA GLU A 182 9.37 3.94 12.17
C GLU A 182 10.04 4.65 11.01
N GLN A 183 9.52 5.82 10.65
CA GLN A 183 10.17 6.76 9.73
C GLN A 183 10.80 7.90 10.52
N THR A 184 12.07 8.18 10.26
CA THR A 184 12.79 9.31 10.88
C THR A 184 12.94 10.51 9.95
N SER A 185 12.87 10.31 8.62
CA SER A 185 12.94 11.35 7.59
C SER A 185 11.94 11.08 6.46
N PRO A 186 11.30 12.11 5.85
CA PRO A 186 11.44 13.55 6.10
C PRO A 186 10.60 14.08 7.28
N SER A 187 9.73 13.25 7.84
CA SER A 187 8.93 13.57 9.03
C SER A 187 8.78 12.31 9.87
N ARG A 188 8.71 12.49 11.20
CA ARG A 188 8.50 11.36 12.10
C ARG A 188 7.13 10.75 11.83
N MET A 189 7.14 9.46 11.51
CA MET A 189 5.93 8.70 11.26
C MET A 189 6.08 7.31 11.87
N ILE A 190 5.02 6.86 12.55
CA ILE A 190 4.88 5.49 13.03
C ILE A 190 3.87 4.79 12.14
N ILE A 191 4.15 3.56 11.76
CA ILE A 191 3.31 2.69 10.95
C ILE A 191 3.14 1.38 11.70
N ASP A 192 1.92 0.96 11.99
CA ASP A 192 1.60 -0.39 12.44
C ASP A 192 0.71 -1.07 11.40
N ARG A 193 1.12 -2.24 10.92
CA ARG A 193 0.38 -3.04 9.93
C ARG A 193 0.13 -4.43 10.46
N TRP A 194 -1.09 -4.91 10.27
CA TRP A 194 -1.44 -6.31 10.47
C TRP A 194 -1.59 -6.95 9.10
N PHE A 195 -0.67 -7.85 8.76
CA PHE A 195 -0.62 -8.52 7.47
C PHE A 195 -1.01 -10.00 7.62
N ALA A 196 -2.04 -10.42 6.90
CA ALA A 196 -2.47 -11.82 6.84
C ALA A 196 -2.15 -12.40 5.45
N SER A 197 -1.40 -13.51 5.41
CA SER A 197 -1.01 -14.16 4.16
C SER A 197 -2.22 -14.57 3.31
N GLY A 198 -2.16 -14.35 2.00
CA GLY A 198 -3.27 -14.61 1.07
C GLY A 198 -4.41 -13.60 1.13
N ILE A 199 -4.37 -12.66 2.07
CA ILE A 199 -5.35 -11.59 2.23
C ILE A 199 -4.70 -10.23 2.01
N GLY A 200 -3.55 -9.96 2.63
CA GLY A 200 -2.87 -8.66 2.62
C GLY A 200 -2.99 -7.93 3.95
N ILE A 201 -2.92 -6.60 3.91
CA ILE A 201 -3.06 -5.76 5.10
C ILE A 201 -4.52 -5.79 5.56
N VAL A 202 -4.79 -6.36 6.74
CA VAL A 202 -6.15 -6.39 7.33
C VAL A 202 -6.42 -5.18 8.21
N LYS A 203 -5.35 -4.54 8.70
CA LYS A 203 -5.38 -3.27 9.44
C LYS A 203 -4.09 -2.49 9.23
N ASP A 204 -4.19 -1.17 9.07
CA ASP A 204 -3.06 -0.24 9.06
C ASP A 204 -3.36 0.93 10.01
N GLU A 205 -2.37 1.34 10.80
CA GLU A 205 -2.40 2.56 11.58
C GLU A 205 -1.14 3.37 11.30
N THR A 206 -1.31 4.53 10.69
CA THR A 206 -0.21 5.45 10.39
C THR A 206 -0.39 6.73 11.19
N THR A 207 0.62 7.11 11.99
CA THR A 207 0.64 8.36 12.76
C THR A 207 1.83 9.21 12.36
N MET A 208 1.59 10.40 11.84
CA MET A 208 2.62 11.38 11.51
C MET A 208 2.63 12.53 12.53
N ARG A 209 3.83 12.92 12.97
CA ARG A 209 4.04 14.00 13.94
C ARG A 209 5.01 15.06 13.42
N ALA A 210 4.83 16.28 13.89
CA ALA A 210 5.74 17.38 13.67
C ALA A 210 7.00 17.22 14.52
N ALA A 211 8.03 18.02 14.24
CA ALA A 211 9.29 18.00 14.99
C ALA A 211 9.10 18.32 16.49
N ASN A 212 8.09 19.12 16.84
CA ASN A 212 7.72 19.44 18.21
C ASN A 212 6.87 18.36 18.91
N GLY A 213 6.56 17.24 18.22
CA GLY A 213 5.76 16.14 18.74
C GLY A 213 4.25 16.25 18.49
N ASP A 214 3.77 17.39 18.01
CA ASP A 214 2.35 17.59 17.71
C ASP A 214 1.87 16.58 16.67
N LEU A 215 0.66 16.08 16.86
CA LEU A 215 -0.01 15.26 15.84
C LEU A 215 -0.19 16.11 14.58
N LEU A 216 0.25 15.60 13.43
CA LEU A 216 -0.08 16.16 12.13
C LEU A 216 -1.26 15.42 11.51
N GLN A 217 -1.20 14.09 11.55
CA GLN A 217 -2.21 13.23 10.95
C GLN A 217 -2.12 11.85 11.57
N ARG A 218 -3.27 11.23 11.79
CA ARG A 218 -3.37 9.80 12.07
C ARG A 218 -4.42 9.20 11.16
N ILE A 219 -4.08 8.11 10.49
CA ILE A 219 -4.99 7.35 9.64
C ILE A 219 -5.05 5.93 10.19
N SER A 220 -6.24 5.38 10.28
CA SER A 220 -6.48 3.97 10.53
C SER A 220 -7.33 3.40 9.42
N LEU A 221 -6.95 2.23 8.91
CA LEU A 221 -7.69 1.43 7.93
C LEU A 221 -8.01 0.09 8.58
N GLU A 222 -9.27 -0.33 8.53
CA GLU A 222 -9.71 -1.65 8.97
C GLU A 222 -10.47 -2.36 7.85
N LEU A 223 -10.07 -3.58 7.52
CA LEU A 223 -10.65 -4.34 6.42
C LEU A 223 -12.12 -4.65 6.69
N VAL A 224 -12.97 -4.35 5.71
CA VAL A 224 -14.42 -4.59 5.73
C VAL A 224 -14.80 -5.69 4.75
N GLU A 225 -14.19 -5.69 3.57
CA GLU A 225 -14.39 -6.76 2.58
C GLU A 225 -13.03 -7.32 2.14
N PRO A 226 -12.79 -8.64 2.32
CA PRO A 226 -11.59 -9.33 1.84
C PRO A 226 -11.38 -9.19 0.32
N PRO A 227 -10.17 -9.52 -0.19
CA PRO A 227 -9.88 -9.39 -1.61
C PRO A 227 -10.88 -10.16 -2.47
N LYS A 228 -11.46 -9.44 -3.43
CA LYS A 228 -12.29 -10.02 -4.49
C LYS A 228 -12.20 -9.17 -5.74
N THR A 229 -12.58 -9.71 -6.89
CA THR A 229 -12.72 -8.91 -8.11
C THR A 229 -13.80 -7.86 -7.92
N MET A 230 -13.49 -6.60 -8.19
CA MET A 230 -14.41 -5.47 -8.09
C MET A 230 -14.34 -4.63 -9.36
N ALA A 231 -15.47 -4.04 -9.75
CA ALA A 231 -15.49 -3.02 -10.78
C ALA A 231 -14.68 -1.80 -10.32
N ARG A 232 -13.96 -1.16 -11.24
CA ARG A 232 -13.26 0.09 -10.95
C ARG A 232 -14.31 1.20 -10.73
N PRO A 233 -14.28 1.91 -9.60
CA PRO A 233 -15.19 3.04 -9.38
C PRO A 233 -14.97 4.15 -10.41
N GLU A 234 -16.04 4.87 -10.73
CA GLU A 234 -15.95 6.08 -11.52
C GLU A 234 -15.11 7.13 -10.79
N VAL A 235 -14.15 7.73 -11.51
CA VAL A 235 -13.28 8.79 -10.99
C VAL A 235 -13.78 10.11 -11.56
N LYS A 236 -14.15 11.03 -10.68
CA LYS A 236 -14.61 12.36 -11.08
C LYS A 236 -13.43 13.12 -11.69
N SER A 237 -13.56 13.55 -12.95
CA SER A 237 -12.58 14.36 -13.70
C SER A 237 -12.06 15.58 -12.91
N ASP A 238 -12.94 16.24 -12.16
CA ASP A 238 -12.61 17.45 -11.40
C ASP A 238 -12.10 17.16 -9.98
N ALA A 239 -12.01 15.88 -9.58
CA ALA A 239 -11.64 15.48 -8.23
C ALA A 239 -10.16 15.14 -8.06
N ILE A 240 -9.33 15.38 -9.08
CA ILE A 240 -7.88 15.50 -8.91
C ILE A 240 -7.64 16.90 -8.31
N PRO A 241 -7.49 17.04 -6.99
CA PRO A 241 -7.39 18.35 -6.38
C PRO A 241 -6.01 18.88 -6.75
N LYS A 242 -5.94 19.95 -7.57
CA LYS A 242 -4.66 20.64 -7.82
C LYS A 242 -4.06 20.99 -6.46
N GLN A 243 -2.93 20.37 -6.13
CA GLN A 243 -2.31 20.50 -4.81
C GLN A 243 -1.84 21.95 -4.56
N LEU A 244 -1.57 22.67 -5.64
CA LEU A 244 -1.28 24.09 -5.67
C LEU A 244 -1.95 24.72 -6.90
N SER A 245 -2.85 25.68 -6.71
CA SER A 245 -3.27 26.59 -7.76
C SER A 245 -2.50 27.89 -7.64
N VAL A 246 -1.79 28.26 -8.71
CA VAL A 246 -1.14 29.57 -8.83
C VAL A 246 -1.97 30.43 -9.78
N SER A 247 -2.19 31.69 -9.40
CA SER A 247 -2.80 32.70 -10.26
C SER A 247 -1.98 33.96 -10.25
N LEU A 248 -1.94 34.66 -11.38
CA LEU A 248 -1.31 35.98 -11.50
C LEU A 248 -2.41 37.04 -11.60
N ALA A 249 -2.19 38.24 -11.06
CA ALA A 249 -3.13 39.36 -11.13
C ALA A 249 -2.41 40.71 -11.12
N LYS A 250 -3.11 41.80 -11.50
CA LYS A 250 -2.58 43.18 -11.46
C LYS A 250 -2.72 43.86 -10.09
N ASP A 251 -3.48 43.25 -9.19
CA ASP A 251 -3.66 43.71 -7.81
C ASP A 251 -3.82 42.52 -6.85
N ARG A 252 -3.67 42.75 -5.54
CA ARG A 252 -3.66 41.72 -4.48
C ARG A 252 -4.94 40.87 -4.43
N SER A 253 -6.07 41.42 -4.85
CA SER A 253 -7.41 40.82 -4.75
C SER A 253 -8.08 40.59 -6.12
N GLY A 254 -7.41 40.95 -7.21
CA GLY A 254 -7.99 41.07 -8.54
C GLY A 254 -8.31 39.73 -9.19
N LYS A 255 -8.97 39.78 -10.35
CA LYS A 255 -9.25 38.58 -11.13
C LYS A 255 -7.95 37.98 -11.69
N PRO A 256 -7.82 36.64 -11.75
CA PRO A 256 -6.69 35.98 -12.40
C PRO A 256 -6.52 36.43 -13.86
N LEU A 257 -5.27 36.67 -14.27
CA LEU A 257 -4.87 37.05 -15.62
C LEU A 257 -3.67 36.22 -16.05
N THR A 258 -3.58 35.91 -17.34
CA THR A 258 -2.46 35.17 -17.96
C THR A 258 -1.66 36.03 -18.94
N THR A 259 -2.07 37.28 -19.17
CA THR A 259 -1.40 38.21 -20.09
C THR A 259 -1.22 39.56 -19.43
N PHE A 260 -0.01 40.10 -19.55
CA PHE A 260 0.40 41.38 -18.96
C PHE A 260 1.05 42.23 -20.04
N SER A 261 0.67 43.51 -20.10
CA SER A 261 1.34 44.48 -20.96
C SER A 261 2.68 44.88 -20.36
N SER A 262 3.64 45.30 -21.18
CA SER A 262 4.98 45.73 -20.75
C SER A 262 4.97 46.92 -19.78
N ASN A 263 3.89 47.70 -19.75
CA ASN A 263 3.66 48.80 -18.82
C ASN A 263 2.89 48.39 -17.54
N THR A 264 2.71 47.09 -17.28
CA THR A 264 2.08 46.64 -16.03
C THR A 264 3.02 46.92 -14.86
N PRO A 265 2.64 47.79 -13.90
CA PRO A 265 3.56 48.24 -12.85
C PRO A 265 3.93 47.14 -11.86
N GLU A 266 2.99 46.24 -11.53
CA GLU A 266 3.21 45.13 -10.61
C GLU A 266 2.40 43.89 -11.04
N ILE A 267 2.96 42.70 -10.80
CA ILE A 267 2.30 41.41 -11.00
C ILE A 267 2.26 40.67 -9.67
N TYR A 268 1.06 40.33 -9.22
CA TYR A 268 0.81 39.61 -7.99
C TYR A 268 0.65 38.12 -8.27
N ALA A 269 1.54 37.29 -7.72
CA ALA A 269 1.38 35.85 -7.71
C ALA A 269 0.65 35.41 -6.44
N ARG A 270 -0.46 34.69 -6.60
CA ARG A 270 -1.23 34.10 -5.51
C ARG A 270 -1.22 32.60 -5.65
N TRP A 271 -0.91 31.93 -4.56
CA TRP A 271 -0.99 30.49 -4.47
C TRP A 271 -2.01 30.10 -3.39
N GLN A 272 -2.71 29.02 -3.65
CA GLN A 272 -3.52 28.34 -2.65
C GLN A 272 -3.43 26.85 -2.94
N GLY A 273 -3.57 26.03 -1.92
CA GLY A 273 -3.45 24.60 -2.04
C GLY A 273 -3.95 23.92 -0.79
N PRO A 274 -4.67 22.80 -0.89
CA PRO A 274 -4.95 21.98 0.27
C PRO A 274 -3.63 21.54 0.91
N ARG A 275 -3.59 21.48 2.25
CA ARG A 275 -2.43 20.98 3.04
C ARG A 275 -1.13 21.80 2.93
N LEU A 276 -1.18 23.06 2.50
CA LEU A 276 -0.05 23.98 2.65
C LEU A 276 0.20 24.28 4.13
N ARG A 277 1.37 23.88 4.64
CA ARG A 277 1.76 24.15 6.03
C ARG A 277 1.98 25.66 6.24
N LYS A 278 1.67 26.16 7.45
CA LYS A 278 2.07 27.52 7.85
C LYS A 278 3.61 27.63 7.78
N GLY A 279 4.11 28.59 7.00
CA GLY A 279 5.55 28.78 6.77
C GLY A 279 6.15 27.98 5.60
N ALA A 280 5.33 27.32 4.77
CA ALA A 280 5.80 26.71 3.53
C ALA A 280 6.49 27.74 2.63
N LYS A 281 7.71 27.41 2.15
CA LYS A 281 8.43 28.23 1.17
C LYS A 281 7.96 27.86 -0.23
N ILE A 282 7.59 28.87 -1.02
CA ILE A 282 7.22 28.71 -2.42
C ILE A 282 8.26 29.43 -3.26
N ILE A 283 8.84 28.70 -4.21
CA ILE A 283 9.87 29.21 -5.10
C ILE A 283 9.20 29.52 -6.45
N LEU A 284 9.17 30.80 -6.81
CA LEU A 284 8.72 31.25 -8.12
C LEU A 284 9.94 31.36 -9.04
N ARG A 285 9.98 30.58 -10.12
CA ARG A 285 10.97 30.71 -11.18
C ARG A 285 10.32 31.37 -12.40
N ILE A 286 10.79 32.57 -12.74
CA ILE A 286 10.36 33.28 -13.95
C ILE A 286 11.41 33.01 -15.02
N THR A 287 11.02 32.34 -16.10
CA THR A 287 11.85 32.14 -17.29
C THR A 287 11.32 33.01 -18.41
N LYS A 288 12.23 33.69 -19.12
CA LYS A 288 11.94 34.48 -20.31
C LYS A 288 12.03 33.61 -21.55
#